data_AF-A0A959ES60-F1
#
_entry.id   AF-A0A959ES60-F1
#
_cell.length_a   1.000
_cell.length_b   1.000
_cell.length_c   1.000
_cell.angle_alpha   90.00
_cell.angle_beta   90.00
_cell.angle_gamma   90.00
#
_symmetry.space_group_name_H-M   'P 1'
#
loop_
_entity.id
_entity.type
_entity.pdbx_description
1 polymer ?
#
loop_
_entity_poly.entity_id
_entity_poly.type
_entity_poly.pdbx_seq_one_letter_code
_entity_poly.pdbx_strand_id
1 'polypeptide(L)'
;MKHLSYLFLLVLLFGSGCGSTKKLQQLLLDGSRTPAAFSETISYEEVGGLIVVEAKLGGATRRFLFDTGAPNLISKELAREIGAVVHTRQRVRDSQGKAE
;
A
#
# COMPACT_ATOMS: atom_id res chain seq x y z
N MET A 1 -4.38 -48.88 1.39
CA MET A 1 -3.28 -48.15 0.71
C MET A 1 -3.78 -47.18 -0.36
N LYS A 2 -4.63 -47.60 -1.31
CA LYS A 2 -5.16 -46.73 -2.39
C LYS A 2 -5.93 -45.51 -1.86
N HIS A 3 -6.79 -45.67 -0.85
CA HIS A 3 -7.52 -44.56 -0.22
C HIS A 3 -6.63 -43.55 0.51
N LEU A 4 -5.50 -44.01 1.09
CA LEU A 4 -4.52 -43.14 1.73
C LEU A 4 -3.71 -42.35 0.68
N SER A 5 -3.43 -42.96 -0.47
CA SER A 5 -2.83 -42.28 -1.62
C SER A 5 -3.76 -41.23 -2.24
N TYR A 6 -5.08 -41.48 -2.32
CA TYR A 6 -6.04 -40.48 -2.79
C TYR A 6 -6.19 -39.29 -1.84
N LEU A 7 -6.16 -39.54 -0.52
CA LEU A 7 -6.17 -38.48 0.49
C LEU A 7 -4.91 -37.60 0.41
N PHE A 8 -3.75 -38.21 0.19
CA PHE A 8 -2.49 -37.50 -0.01
C PHE A 8 -2.51 -36.62 -1.27
N LEU A 9 -3.07 -37.13 -2.38
CA LEU A 9 -3.22 -36.39 -3.62
C LEU A 9 -4.19 -35.20 -3.47
N LEU A 10 -5.26 -35.37 -2.70
CA LEU A 10 -6.22 -34.31 -2.37
C LEU A 10 -5.54 -33.16 -1.59
N VAL A 11 -4.76 -33.48 -0.56
CA VAL A 11 -4.03 -32.48 0.24
C VAL A 11 -3.02 -31.68 -0.59
N LEU A 12 -2.33 -32.33 -1.53
CA LEU A 12 -1.41 -31.67 -2.46
C LEU A 12 -2.10 -30.70 -3.42
N LEU A 13 -3.31 -31.03 -3.87
CA LEU A 13 -4.10 -30.19 -4.79
C LEU A 13 -4.73 -28.97 -4.08
N PHE A 14 -5.11 -29.09 -2.81
CA PHE A 14 -5.67 -27.97 -2.03
C PHE A 14 -4.63 -27.14 -1.26
N GLY A 15 -3.40 -27.65 -1.09
CA GLY A 15 -2.32 -26.95 -0.38
C GLY A 15 -1.60 -25.84 -1.17
N SER A 16 -1.88 -25.72 -2.48
CA SER A 16 -1.20 -24.77 -3.37
C SER A 16 -1.91 -23.41 -3.48
N GLY A 17 -2.56 -22.97 -2.40
CA GLY A 17 -3.23 -21.67 -2.34
C GLY A 17 -2.26 -20.50 -2.50
N CYS A 18 -2.42 -19.74 -3.59
CA CYS A 18 -1.58 -18.61 -3.98
C CYS A 18 -1.54 -17.51 -2.90
N GLY A 19 -0.37 -17.32 -2.26
CA GLY A 19 -0.17 -16.39 -1.13
C GLY A 19 0.60 -15.11 -1.46
N SER A 20 0.57 -14.62 -2.70
CA SER A 20 1.54 -13.62 -3.20
C SER A 20 1.29 -12.15 -2.80
N THR A 21 0.29 -11.83 -1.97
CA THR A 21 -0.06 -10.43 -1.64
C THR A 21 0.25 -10.00 -0.20
N LYS A 22 0.65 -10.92 0.69
CA LYS A 22 0.78 -10.62 2.12
C LYS A 22 1.93 -9.66 2.47
N LYS A 23 3.03 -9.70 1.71
CA LYS A 23 4.26 -8.95 2.04
C LYS A 23 4.07 -7.43 1.90
N LEU A 24 3.42 -6.95 0.83
CA LEU A 24 3.20 -5.52 0.65
C LEU A 24 2.21 -4.97 1.67
N GLN A 25 1.09 -5.68 1.90
CA GLN A 25 0.08 -5.26 2.87
C GLN A 25 0.66 -5.20 4.29
N GLN A 26 1.50 -6.17 4.65
CA GLN A 26 2.20 -6.15 5.93
C GLN A 26 3.14 -4.93 6.01
N LEU A 27 3.96 -4.66 4.99
CA LEU A 27 4.85 -3.50 4.97
C LEU A 27 4.12 -2.15 5.04
N LEU A 28 2.96 -2.02 4.39
CA LEU A 28 2.15 -0.78 4.45
C LEU A 28 1.52 -0.54 5.83
N LEU A 29 1.31 -1.60 6.59
CA LEU A 29 0.76 -1.55 7.96
C LEU A 29 1.87 -1.52 9.02
N ASP A 30 3.11 -1.84 8.65
CA ASP A 30 4.27 -1.92 9.53
C ASP A 30 4.79 -0.52 9.83
N GLY A 31 4.11 0.16 10.74
CA GLY A 31 4.50 1.45 11.28
C GLY A 31 4.05 1.57 12.72
N SER A 32 4.96 1.95 13.62
CA SER A 32 4.62 2.22 15.01
C SER A 32 3.70 3.43 15.09
N ARG A 33 2.41 3.20 15.38
CA ARG A 33 1.48 4.28 15.72
C ARG A 33 1.50 4.43 17.24
N THR A 34 1.77 5.63 17.75
CA THR A 34 1.40 5.96 19.12
C THR A 34 -0.12 5.98 19.18
N PRO A 35 -0.78 5.07 19.92
CA PRO A 35 -2.23 5.04 20.04
C PRO A 35 -2.63 6.13 21.05
N ALA A 36 -2.50 7.39 20.66
CA ALA A 36 -3.21 8.46 21.33
C ALA A 36 -4.62 8.50 20.73
N ALA A 37 -5.65 8.64 21.57
CA ALA A 37 -6.96 9.06 21.10
C ALA A 37 -6.77 10.44 20.45
N PHE A 38 -6.67 10.44 19.13
CA PHE A 38 -6.32 11.60 18.34
C PHE A 38 -7.55 12.03 17.55
N SER A 39 -8.06 13.21 17.89
CA SER A 39 -9.11 13.88 17.14
C SER A 39 -8.54 15.23 16.75
N GLU A 40 -8.20 15.37 15.48
CA GLU A 40 -7.67 16.60 14.90
C GLU A 40 -8.51 16.98 13.68
N THR A 41 -8.73 18.28 13.51
CA THR A 41 -9.35 18.84 12.33
C THR A 41 -8.26 19.35 11.40
N ILE A 42 -8.10 18.70 10.25
CA ILE A 42 -7.11 19.08 9.23
C ILE A 42 -7.83 19.92 8.17
N SER A 43 -7.30 21.12 7.91
CA SER A 43 -7.77 21.94 6.79
C SER A 43 -7.35 21.33 5.46
N TYR A 44 -8.23 21.46 4.46
CA TYR A 44 -7.97 21.02 3.10
C TYR A 44 -8.41 22.09 2.11
N GLU A 45 -7.88 21.99 0.89
CA GLU A 45 -8.29 22.77 -0.26
C GLU A 45 -9.06 21.87 -1.24
N GLU A 46 -10.12 22.37 -1.85
CA GLU A 46 -10.77 21.71 -2.97
C GLU A 46 -10.25 22.30 -4.29
N VAL A 47 -9.65 21.45 -5.13
CA VAL A 47 -9.11 21.85 -6.43
C VAL A 47 -9.70 20.97 -7.51
N GLY A 48 -10.60 21.53 -8.32
CA GLY A 48 -11.26 20.78 -9.39
C GLY A 48 -12.08 19.58 -8.89
N GLY A 49 -12.71 19.70 -7.71
CA GLY A 49 -13.47 18.61 -7.08
C GLY A 49 -12.61 17.58 -6.34
N LEU A 50 -11.31 17.81 -6.21
CA LEU A 50 -10.39 16.93 -5.50
C LEU A 50 -9.96 17.54 -4.16
N ILE A 51 -9.88 16.72 -3.13
CA ILE A 51 -9.42 17.11 -1.79
C ILE A 51 -7.89 17.10 -1.78
N VAL A 52 -7.29 18.25 -1.49
CA VAL A 52 -5.85 18.44 -1.36
C VAL A 52 -5.51 18.81 0.08
N VAL A 53 -4.61 18.04 0.69
CA VAL A 53 -4.14 18.27 2.06
C VAL A 53 -2.66 18.64 2.06
N GLU A 54 -2.23 19.45 3.02
CA GLU A 54 -0.81 19.72 3.24
C GLU A 54 -0.24 18.81 4.31
N ALA A 55 0.92 18.21 4.03
CA ALA A 55 1.64 17.39 4.99
C ALA A 55 3.15 17.66 4.90
N LYS A 56 3.83 17.55 6.04
CA LYS A 56 5.29 17.62 6.11
C LYS A 56 5.89 16.25 5.85
N LEU A 57 6.71 16.14 4.82
CA LEU A 57 7.45 14.92 4.49
C LEU A 57 8.91 15.28 4.19
N GLY A 58 9.88 14.53 4.71
CA GLY A 58 11.30 14.81 4.44
C GLY A 58 11.72 16.26 4.76
N GLY A 59 11.15 16.86 5.81
CA GLY A 59 11.50 18.22 6.25
C GLY A 59 10.74 19.37 5.57
N ALA A 60 10.03 19.15 4.46
CA ALA A 60 9.29 20.20 3.74
C ALA A 60 7.78 19.93 3.67
N THR A 61 6.99 21.00 3.71
CA THR A 61 5.54 20.96 3.52
C THR A 61 5.22 20.81 2.04
N ARG A 62 4.36 19.85 1.70
CA ARG A 62 3.91 19.59 0.33
C ARG A 62 2.42 19.31 0.30
N ARG A 63 1.84 19.47 -0.88
CA ARG A 63 0.43 19.18 -1.18
C ARG A 63 0.30 17.73 -1.63
N PHE A 64 -0.70 17.04 -1.09
CA PHE A 64 -1.01 15.65 -1.41
C PHE A 64 -2.49 15.54 -1.76
N LEU A 65 -2.80 14.69 -2.75
CA LEU A 65 -4.17 14.28 -3.01
C LEU A 65 -4.63 13.36 -1.89
N PHE A 66 -5.79 13.65 -1.30
CA PHE A 66 -6.43 12.74 -0.35
C PHE A 66 -7.22 11.68 -1.12
N ASP A 67 -6.57 10.54 -1.39
CA ASP A 67 -7.14 9.44 -2.18
C ASP A 67 -7.46 8.23 -1.28
N THR A 68 -8.75 7.98 -1.05
CA THR A 68 -9.20 6.82 -0.26
C THR A 68 -9.17 5.50 -1.04
N GLY A 69 -8.98 5.55 -2.37
CA GLY A 69 -8.97 4.39 -3.26
C GLY A 69 -7.57 3.82 -3.55
N ALA A 70 -6.51 4.48 -3.07
CA ALA A 70 -5.13 4.09 -3.30
C ALA A 70 -4.34 3.88 -2.00
N PRO A 71 -3.26 3.08 -2.01
CA PRO A 71 -2.26 3.16 -0.95
C PRO A 71 -1.58 4.54 -0.97
N ASN A 72 -0.80 4.86 0.08
CA ASN A 72 0.00 6.09 0.09
C ASN A 72 1.09 6.01 -1.01
N LEU A 73 1.05 6.95 -1.96
CA LEU A 73 1.97 7.02 -3.09
C LEU A 73 2.72 8.36 -3.10
N ILE A 74 3.97 8.32 -3.55
CA ILE A 74 4.80 9.49 -3.79
C ILE A 74 5.51 9.35 -5.14
N SER A 75 5.84 10.48 -5.77
CA SER A 75 6.60 10.47 -7.02
C SER A 75 8.01 9.89 -6.85
N LYS A 76 8.61 9.41 -7.94
CA LYS A 76 9.99 8.90 -7.95
C LYS A 76 10.99 9.99 -7.58
N GLU A 77 10.67 11.23 -7.93
CA GLU A 77 11.45 12.44 -7.63
C GLU A 77 11.48 12.67 -6.12
N LEU A 78 10.30 12.68 -5.49
CA LEU A 78 10.17 12.88 -4.06
C LEU A 78 10.81 11.74 -3.27
N ALA A 79 10.67 10.49 -3.74
CA ALA A 79 11.33 9.35 -3.13
C ALA A 79 12.87 9.49 -3.14
N ARG A 80 13.46 9.99 -4.24
CA ARG A 80 14.90 10.28 -4.32
C ARG A 80 15.28 11.43 -3.38
N GLU A 81 14.49 12.48 -3.35
CA GLU A 81 14.72 13.67 -2.52
C GLU A 81 14.81 13.32 -1.03
N ILE A 82 13.90 12.47 -0.54
CA ILE A 82 13.86 12.08 0.87
C ILE A 82 14.78 10.89 1.20
N GLY A 83 15.51 10.36 0.21
CA GLY A 83 16.38 9.19 0.40
C GLY A 83 15.63 7.90 0.74
N ALA A 84 14.42 7.70 0.19
CA ALA A 84 13.59 6.54 0.49
C ALA A 84 14.27 5.21 0.08
N VAL A 85 14.19 4.20 0.94
CA VAL A 85 14.74 2.86 0.69
C VAL A 85 13.65 1.96 0.11
N VAL A 86 14.01 1.21 -0.94
CA VAL A 86 13.08 0.26 -1.59
C VAL A 86 13.11 -1.08 -0.84
N HIS A 87 12.03 -1.40 -0.14
CA HIS A 87 11.88 -2.70 0.55
C HIS A 87 11.23 -3.79 -0.31
N THR A 88 10.37 -3.41 -1.24
CA THR A 88 9.69 -4.33 -2.16
C THR A 88 9.27 -3.63 -3.44
N ARG A 89 8.93 -4.40 -4.48
CA ARG A 89 8.36 -3.90 -5.73
C ARG A 89 7.11 -4.68 -6.07
N GLN A 90 6.07 -3.97 -6.49
CA GLN A 90 4.84 -4.57 -7.01
C GLN A 90 4.43 -3.80 -8.27
N ARG A 91 3.97 -4.53 -9.28
CA ARG A 91 3.38 -3.92 -10.47
C ARG A 91 1.98 -3.44 -10.12
N VAL A 92 1.76 -2.13 -10.22
CA VAL A 92 0.45 -1.50 -10.05
C VAL A 92 -0.09 -1.07 -11.41
N ARG A 93 -1.41 -0.94 -11.54
CA ARG A 93 -2.07 -0.44 -12.76
C ARG A 93 -2.97 0.71 -12.40
N ASP A 94 -3.04 1.69 -13.29
CA ASP A 94 -4.02 2.76 -13.20
C ASP A 94 -5.42 2.31 -13.66
N SER A 95 -6.40 3.20 -13.54
CA SER A 95 -7.78 2.97 -14.00
C SER A 95 -7.89 2.78 -15.52
N GLN A 96 -6.85 3.15 -16.28
CA GLN A 96 -6.74 2.99 -17.73
C GLN A 96 -5.98 1.71 -18.11
N GLY A 97 -5.60 0.89 -17.13
CA GLY A 97 -4.89 -0.38 -17.32
C GLY A 97 -3.40 -0.25 -17.64
N LYS A 98 -2.83 0.95 -17.65
CA LYS A 98 -1.39 1.18 -17.83
C LYS A 98 -0.65 0.86 -16.53
N ALA A 99 0.53 0.26 -16.66
CA ALA A 99 1.37 -0.08 -15.52
C ALA A 99 2.39 1.03 -15.25
N GLU A 100 2.57 1.39 -13.98
CA GLU A 100 3.62 2.31 -13.48
C GLU A 100 4.78 1.59 -12.77
#